data_AF-A0A511HM21-F1
#
_entry.id   AF-A0A511HM21-F1
#
_cell.length_a   1.000
_cell.length_b   1.000
_cell.length_c   1.000
_cell.angle_alpha   90.00
_cell.angle_beta   90.00
_cell.angle_gamma   90.00
#
_symmetry.space_group_name_H-M   'P 1'
#
loop_
_entity.id
_entity.type
_entity.pdbx_description
1 polymer ?
#
loop_
_entity_poly.entity_id
_entity_poly.type
_entity_poly.pdbx_seq_one_letter_code
_entity_poly.pdbx_strand_id
1 'polypeptide(L)'
;MTCAAKPLTDEQRALCLQWEGYALMLAHRHLARARHLRRQDEDVLQEARLAVVRAAQTWNPELGKFCTYVLWWVRSFLGKYDRRGSRVVPLPAGEWVPPREWSLDQPSSAVEDEEADSTRLDLFTHTLGEDGLDAWDSERLMARAAEALMRLRLADLSDRPTSTQRARVRRDVALFLRYRFEGVTLEMLASESGLTTREAVRQIVLRTQPAFDAWAAEVCAESEG
;
A
#
# COMPACT_ATOMS: atom_id res chain seq x y z
N MET A 1 -7.09 -26.32 10.48
CA MET A 1 -7.65 -27.27 11.46
C MET A 1 -8.59 -26.51 12.39
N THR A 2 -9.88 -26.49 12.07
CA THR A 2 -10.93 -25.87 12.88
C THR A 2 -11.25 -26.79 14.04
N CYS A 3 -10.67 -26.54 15.22
CA CYS A 3 -11.13 -27.17 16.46
C CYS A 3 -12.60 -26.77 16.67
N ALA A 4 -13.53 -27.72 16.53
CA ALA A 4 -14.91 -27.54 16.94
C ALA A 4 -14.92 -27.11 18.41
N ALA A 5 -15.42 -25.91 18.69
CA ALA A 5 -15.47 -25.37 20.04
C ALA A 5 -16.31 -26.32 20.91
N LYS A 6 -15.70 -26.91 21.94
CA LYS A 6 -16.40 -27.78 22.89
C LYS A 6 -17.56 -26.99 23.50
N PRO A 7 -18.80 -27.52 23.50
CA PRO A 7 -19.93 -26.81 24.09
C PRO A 7 -19.69 -26.58 25.58
N LEU A 8 -20.15 -25.42 26.08
CA LEU A 8 -20.07 -25.07 27.49
C LEU A 8 -20.94 -26.00 28.32
N THR A 9 -20.38 -26.53 29.41
CA THR A 9 -21.11 -27.25 30.46
C THR A 9 -22.08 -26.31 31.18
N ASP A 10 -23.10 -26.87 31.85
CA ASP A 10 -24.11 -26.06 32.55
C ASP A 10 -23.50 -25.22 33.68
N GLU A 11 -22.51 -25.75 34.40
CA GLU A 11 -21.76 -25.02 35.42
C GLU A 11 -21.00 -23.82 34.81
N GLN A 12 -20.36 -24.01 33.66
CA GLN A 12 -19.66 -22.93 32.96
C GLN A 12 -20.63 -21.87 32.43
N ARG A 13 -21.82 -22.27 31.96
CA ARG A 13 -22.87 -21.34 31.56
C ARG A 13 -23.37 -20.52 32.75
N ALA A 14 -23.59 -21.16 33.90
CA ALA A 14 -24.00 -20.49 35.13
C ALA A 14 -22.94 -19.45 35.57
N LEU A 15 -21.65 -19.80 35.52
CA LEU A 15 -20.56 -18.86 35.77
C LEU A 15 -20.57 -17.68 34.78
N CYS A 16 -20.80 -17.94 33.49
CA CYS A 16 -20.86 -16.86 32.50
C CYS A 16 -21.99 -15.88 32.80
N LEU A 17 -23.19 -16.38 33.05
CA LEU A 17 -24.37 -15.56 33.35
C LEU A 17 -24.19 -14.76 34.64
N GLN A 18 -23.61 -15.38 35.68
CA GLN A 18 -23.38 -14.73 36.96
C GLN A 18 -22.40 -13.55 36.86
N TRP A 19 -21.36 -13.68 36.02
CA TRP A 19 -20.24 -12.74 35.99
C TRP A 19 -20.23 -11.80 34.77
N GLU A 20 -21.22 -11.91 33.86
CA GLU A 20 -21.34 -11.03 32.70
C GLU A 20 -21.40 -9.55 33.11
N GLY A 21 -22.28 -9.19 34.05
CA GLY A 21 -22.42 -7.79 34.49
C GLY A 21 -21.12 -7.21 35.07
N TYR A 22 -20.33 -8.02 35.77
CA TYR A 22 -19.02 -7.60 36.28
C TYR A 22 -18.02 -7.34 35.15
N ALA A 23 -17.99 -8.20 34.12
CA ALA A 23 -17.13 -8.01 32.96
C ALA A 23 -17.51 -6.77 32.14
N LEU A 24 -18.82 -6.53 31.94
CA LEU A 24 -19.30 -5.32 31.24
C LEU A 24 -18.95 -4.04 32.02
N MET A 25 -19.07 -4.05 33.35
CA MET A 25 -18.61 -2.93 34.19
C MET A 25 -17.12 -2.64 34.00
N LEU A 26 -16.28 -3.68 33.93
CA LEU A 26 -14.84 -3.51 33.67
C LEU A 26 -14.57 -2.96 32.27
N ALA A 27 -15.33 -3.39 31.26
CA ALA A 27 -15.25 -2.91 29.88
C ALA A 27 -15.62 -1.43 29.78
N HIS A 28 -16.73 -0.99 30.38
CA HIS A 28 -17.09 0.43 30.44
C HIS A 28 -16.01 1.28 31.13
N ARG A 29 -15.42 0.76 32.22
CA ARG A 29 -14.30 1.43 32.90
C ARG A 29 -13.05 1.51 32.02
N HIS A 30 -12.84 0.55 31.12
CA HIS A 30 -11.77 0.59 30.13
C HIS A 30 -12.04 1.64 29.05
N LEU A 31 -13.25 1.66 28.46
CA LEU A 31 -13.70 2.66 27.47
C LEU A 31 -13.61 4.10 28.01
N ALA A 32 -13.90 4.30 29.30
CA ALA A 32 -13.77 5.61 29.94
C ALA A 32 -12.33 6.15 29.89
N ARG A 33 -11.32 5.26 29.87
CA ARG A 33 -9.89 5.62 29.77
C ARG A 33 -9.39 5.61 28.33
N ALA A 34 -9.81 4.63 27.53
CA ALA A 34 -9.43 4.46 26.14
C ALA A 34 -10.42 5.20 25.21
N ARG A 35 -10.34 6.54 25.18
CA ARG A 35 -11.30 7.37 24.43
C ARG A 35 -11.35 7.07 22.93
N HIS A 36 -10.25 6.58 22.35
CA HIS A 36 -10.19 6.19 20.93
C HIS A 36 -11.04 4.98 20.59
N LEU A 37 -11.36 4.12 21.57
CA LEU A 37 -12.21 2.94 21.39
C LEU A 37 -13.70 3.24 21.54
N ARG A 38 -14.11 4.48 21.80
CA ARG A 38 -15.54 4.81 22.01
C ARG A 38 -16.43 4.50 20.81
N ARG A 39 -15.88 4.51 19.59
CA ARG A 39 -16.61 4.15 18.37
C ARG A 39 -16.75 2.64 18.18
N GLN A 40 -16.03 1.86 18.99
CA GLN A 40 -15.98 0.40 18.97
C GLN A 40 -16.43 -0.16 20.33
N ASP A 41 -17.38 0.52 20.98
CA ASP A 41 -17.84 0.13 22.31
C ASP A 41 -18.49 -1.25 22.31
N GLU A 42 -19.30 -1.58 21.30
CA GLU A 42 -19.88 -2.91 21.13
C GLU A 42 -18.82 -4.01 21.07
N ASP A 43 -17.76 -3.81 20.27
CA ASP A 43 -16.66 -4.77 20.15
C ASP A 43 -15.95 -4.97 21.50
N VAL A 44 -15.68 -3.89 22.22
CA VAL A 44 -15.07 -3.93 23.55
C VAL A 44 -15.95 -4.71 24.54
N LEU A 45 -17.27 -4.55 24.47
CA LEU A 45 -18.21 -5.31 25.30
C LEU A 45 -18.23 -6.80 24.91
N GLN A 46 -18.17 -7.12 23.61
CA GLN A 46 -18.09 -8.51 23.15
C GLN A 46 -16.78 -9.20 23.57
N GLU A 47 -15.65 -8.51 23.46
CA GLU A 47 -14.35 -9.03 23.93
C GLU A 47 -14.36 -9.33 25.43
N ALA A 48 -15.02 -8.49 26.23
CA ALA A 48 -15.22 -8.76 27.64
C ALA A 48 -16.08 -10.01 27.90
N ARG A 49 -17.15 -10.24 27.11
CA ARG A 49 -17.96 -11.46 27.19
C ARG A 49 -17.17 -12.70 26.79
N LEU A 50 -16.38 -12.62 25.72
CA LEU A 50 -15.48 -13.71 25.28
C LEU A 50 -14.46 -14.07 26.37
N ALA A 51 -13.93 -13.07 27.07
CA ALA A 51 -13.06 -13.31 28.21
C ALA A 51 -13.74 -14.08 29.35
N VAL A 52 -15.02 -13.81 29.65
CA VAL A 52 -15.77 -14.57 30.67
C VAL A 52 -15.92 -16.03 30.24
N VAL A 53 -16.31 -16.26 28.99
CA VAL A 53 -16.43 -17.62 28.43
C VAL A 53 -15.10 -18.35 28.55
N ARG A 54 -13.99 -17.69 28.21
CA ARG A 54 -12.65 -18.30 28.30
C ARG A 54 -12.21 -18.56 29.74
N ALA A 55 -12.54 -17.65 30.65
CA ALA A 55 -12.29 -17.82 32.08
C ALA A 55 -13.06 -19.02 32.63
N ALA A 56 -14.35 -19.14 32.33
CA ALA A 56 -15.20 -20.25 32.78
C ALA A 56 -14.69 -21.61 32.25
N GLN A 57 -14.26 -21.68 30.99
CA GLN A 57 -13.72 -22.90 30.39
C GLN A 57 -12.45 -23.44 31.08
N THR A 58 -11.64 -22.54 31.62
CA THR A 58 -10.32 -22.87 32.19
C THR A 58 -10.28 -22.73 33.71
N TRP A 59 -11.44 -22.57 34.34
CA TRP A 59 -11.52 -22.32 35.77
C TRP A 59 -11.24 -23.58 36.60
N ASN A 60 -10.41 -23.42 37.63
CA ASN A 60 -10.24 -24.41 38.68
C ASN A 60 -10.63 -23.77 40.04
N PRO A 61 -11.71 -24.23 40.70
CA PRO A 61 -12.16 -23.71 41.99
C PRO A 61 -11.13 -23.80 43.12
N GLU A 62 -10.19 -24.75 43.06
CA GLU A 62 -9.19 -24.94 44.12
C GLU A 62 -8.15 -23.82 44.18
N LEU A 63 -8.01 -23.04 43.09
CA LEU A 63 -7.01 -21.99 42.95
C LEU A 63 -7.46 -20.63 43.50
N GLY A 64 -8.72 -20.48 43.92
CA GLY A 64 -9.19 -19.27 44.62
C GLY A 64 -10.56 -18.77 44.15
N LYS A 65 -10.72 -17.44 44.06
CA LYS A 65 -12.00 -16.80 43.71
C LYS A 65 -12.10 -16.51 42.21
N PHE A 66 -13.24 -16.88 41.61
CA PHE A 66 -13.49 -16.65 40.18
C PHE A 66 -13.44 -15.17 39.80
N CYS A 67 -13.87 -14.25 40.69
CA CYS A 67 -13.85 -12.80 40.43
C CYS A 67 -12.46 -12.26 40.08
N THR A 68 -11.43 -12.73 40.80
CA THR A 68 -10.04 -12.34 40.57
C THR A 68 -9.53 -12.92 39.25
N TYR A 69 -9.94 -14.15 38.93
CA TYR A 69 -9.55 -14.84 37.72
C TYR A 69 -10.17 -14.20 36.46
N VAL A 70 -11.48 -13.93 36.48
CA VAL A 70 -12.18 -13.29 35.35
C VAL A 70 -11.67 -11.87 35.12
N LEU A 71 -11.34 -11.12 36.17
CA LEU A 71 -10.70 -9.80 36.04
C LEU A 71 -9.42 -9.87 35.21
N TRP A 72 -8.56 -10.86 35.45
CA TRP A 72 -7.33 -11.05 34.67
C TRP A 72 -7.63 -11.33 33.20
N TRP A 73 -8.58 -12.24 32.92
CA TRP A 73 -8.98 -12.58 31.56
C TRP A 73 -9.57 -11.39 30.80
N VAL A 74 -10.48 -10.63 31.43
CA VAL A 74 -11.08 -9.44 30.82
C VAL A 74 -9.99 -8.42 30.49
N ARG A 75 -9.07 -8.13 31.41
CA ARG A 75 -7.95 -7.21 31.13
C ARG A 75 -7.06 -7.70 29.98
N SER A 76 -6.82 -9.01 29.91
CA SER A 76 -6.01 -9.63 28.86
C SER A 76 -6.64 -9.48 27.48
N PHE A 77 -7.94 -9.77 27.36
CA PHE A 77 -8.67 -9.64 26.09
C PHE A 77 -8.80 -8.18 25.65
N LEU A 78 -9.24 -7.29 26.55
CA LEU A 78 -9.35 -5.87 26.24
C LEU A 78 -8.00 -5.27 25.83
N GLY A 79 -6.92 -5.62 26.53
CA GLY A 79 -5.57 -5.17 26.17
C GLY A 79 -5.02 -5.81 24.88
N LYS A 80 -5.55 -6.93 24.42
CA LYS A 80 -5.24 -7.49 23.09
C LYS A 80 -6.02 -6.77 22.00
N TYR A 81 -7.31 -6.52 22.23
CA TYR A 81 -8.17 -5.78 21.32
C TYR A 81 -7.63 -4.36 21.07
N ASP A 82 -7.33 -3.61 22.13
CA ASP A 82 -6.76 -2.25 22.05
C ASP A 82 -5.43 -2.18 21.27
N ARG A 83 -4.63 -3.26 21.33
CA ARG A 83 -3.36 -3.31 20.59
C ARG A 83 -3.54 -3.69 19.13
N ARG A 84 -4.48 -4.58 18.80
CA ARG A 84 -4.58 -5.24 17.50
C ARG A 84 -5.95 -5.19 16.85
N GLY A 85 -7.01 -5.49 17.59
CA GLY A 85 -8.37 -5.61 17.07
C GLY A 85 -9.01 -4.26 16.70
N SER A 86 -8.58 -3.18 17.36
CA SER A 86 -9.17 -1.85 17.18
C SER A 86 -8.61 -1.05 16.00
N ARG A 87 -7.66 -1.60 15.22
CA ARG A 87 -6.91 -0.87 14.18
C ARG A 87 -7.31 -1.31 12.78
N VAL A 88 -7.36 -0.34 11.86
CA VAL A 88 -7.48 -0.63 10.43
C VAL A 88 -6.16 -1.17 9.88
N VAL A 89 -5.03 -0.62 10.35
CA VAL A 89 -3.68 -1.07 9.96
C VAL A 89 -3.04 -1.88 11.10
N PRO A 90 -2.77 -3.19 10.91
CA PRO A 90 -2.12 -4.01 11.92
C PRO A 90 -0.68 -3.54 12.18
N LEU A 91 -0.30 -3.43 13.45
CA LEU A 91 1.10 -3.17 13.84
C LEU A 91 1.85 -4.49 14.11
N PRO A 92 3.17 -4.54 13.83
CA PRO A 92 4.02 -5.65 14.23
C PRO A 92 4.04 -5.80 15.76
N ALA A 93 4.30 -7.03 16.22
CA ALA A 93 4.26 -7.35 17.64
C ALA A 93 5.36 -6.60 18.42
N GLY A 94 4.97 -5.84 19.45
CA GLY A 94 5.90 -5.15 20.35
C GLY A 94 5.90 -3.63 20.21
N GLU A 95 5.31 -3.11 19.13
CA GLU A 95 5.17 -1.68 18.90
C GLU A 95 3.77 -1.20 19.33
N TRP A 96 3.71 -0.15 20.16
CA TRP A 96 2.47 0.52 20.51
C TRP A 96 2.57 1.99 20.12
N VAL A 97 1.81 2.38 19.11
CA VAL A 97 1.62 3.77 18.70
C VAL A 97 0.14 4.08 18.82
N PRO A 98 -0.30 5.12 19.54
CA PRO A 98 -1.73 5.41 19.65
C PRO A 98 -2.36 5.54 18.25
N PRO A 99 -3.55 4.95 18.00
CA PRO A 99 -4.21 5.07 16.70
C PRO A 99 -4.38 6.55 16.33
N ARG A 100 -3.90 6.94 15.14
CA ARG A 100 -4.04 8.28 14.56
C ARG A 100 -4.90 8.23 13.30
N GLU A 101 -5.91 7.40 13.32
CA GLU A 101 -6.83 7.29 12.20
C GLU A 101 -7.78 8.48 12.27
N TRP A 102 -7.64 9.40 11.32
CA TRP A 102 -8.61 10.46 11.10
C TRP A 102 -9.70 9.92 10.20
N SER A 103 -10.95 10.10 10.61
CA SER A 103 -12.08 9.81 9.74
C SER A 103 -12.11 10.86 8.63
N LEU A 104 -12.13 10.37 7.39
CA LEU A 104 -12.14 11.24 6.20
C LEU A 104 -13.49 11.93 6.01
N ASP A 105 -14.58 11.32 6.52
CA ASP A 105 -15.92 11.92 6.56
C ASP A 105 -16.08 12.96 7.68
N GLN A 106 -15.05 13.22 8.49
CA GLN A 106 -15.15 14.32 9.45
C GLN A 106 -15.18 15.65 8.70
N PRO A 107 -16.05 16.58 9.11
CA PRO A 107 -16.12 17.90 8.49
C PRO A 107 -14.75 18.58 8.60
N SER A 108 -14.32 19.19 7.51
CA SER A 108 -13.07 19.91 7.49
C SER A 108 -13.27 21.24 8.25
N SER A 109 -12.58 21.41 9.38
CA SER A 109 -12.64 22.68 10.13
C SER A 109 -11.81 23.80 9.47
N ALA A 110 -11.31 23.57 8.26
CA ALA A 110 -10.37 24.43 7.55
C ALA A 110 -11.06 25.29 6.47
N VAL A 111 -12.35 25.04 6.20
CA VAL A 111 -13.14 25.81 5.26
C VAL A 111 -14.18 26.57 6.08
N GLU A 112 -13.88 27.83 6.40
CA GLU A 112 -14.78 28.70 7.19
C GLU A 112 -15.97 29.22 6.36
N ASP A 113 -16.01 28.99 5.05
CA ASP A 113 -17.04 29.52 4.15
C ASP A 113 -17.75 28.45 3.29
N GLU A 114 -19.06 28.33 3.54
CA GLU A 114 -20.17 28.04 2.61
C GLU A 114 -20.47 26.65 1.99
N GLU A 115 -19.68 25.58 2.19
CA GLU A 115 -20.16 24.21 1.89
C GLU A 115 -20.20 23.35 3.14
N ALA A 116 -21.37 23.30 3.79
CA ALA A 116 -21.63 22.58 5.04
C ALA A 116 -21.37 21.05 4.98
N ASP A 117 -21.07 20.51 3.79
CA ASP A 117 -20.81 19.09 3.55
C ASP A 117 -19.34 18.79 3.17
N SER A 118 -18.42 19.77 3.23
CA SER A 118 -17.00 19.52 2.93
C SER A 118 -16.34 18.63 4.00
N THR A 119 -15.89 17.47 3.55
CA THR A 119 -15.22 16.46 4.37
C THR A 119 -13.69 16.57 4.24
N ARG A 120 -12.96 15.93 5.17
CA ARG A 120 -11.50 15.80 5.04
C ARG A 120 -11.07 15.07 3.77
N LEU A 121 -11.93 14.23 3.19
CA LEU A 121 -11.66 13.55 1.92
C LEU A 121 -11.48 14.55 0.78
N ASP A 122 -12.27 15.63 0.77
CA ASP A 122 -12.28 16.61 -0.31
C ASP A 122 -10.95 17.39 -0.41
N LEU A 123 -10.18 17.44 0.68
CA LEU A 123 -8.82 18.00 0.71
C LEU A 123 -7.78 17.16 -0.05
N PHE A 124 -8.05 15.89 -0.35
CA PHE A 124 -7.09 14.99 -1.01
C PHE A 124 -7.11 15.05 -2.55
N THR A 125 -7.88 15.96 -3.15
CA THR A 125 -8.27 15.89 -4.58
C THR A 125 -7.21 16.32 -5.62
N HIS A 126 -5.95 16.63 -5.27
CA HIS A 126 -5.02 17.21 -6.24
C HIS A 126 -3.59 16.63 -6.35
N THR A 127 -3.28 15.49 -5.74
CA THR A 127 -1.91 14.93 -5.86
C THR A 127 -1.67 14.11 -7.13
N LEU A 128 -2.73 13.68 -7.81
CA LEU A 128 -2.68 12.98 -9.10
C LEU A 128 -3.62 13.67 -10.10
N GLY A 129 -3.54 15.01 -10.18
CA GLY A 129 -4.29 15.77 -11.19
C GLY A 129 -3.91 15.34 -12.60
N GLU A 130 -4.81 15.53 -13.55
CA GLU A 130 -4.64 15.21 -14.98
C GLU A 130 -3.32 15.78 -15.55
N ASP A 131 -2.87 16.94 -15.05
CA ASP A 131 -1.58 17.55 -15.41
C ASP A 131 -0.34 16.69 -15.07
N GLY A 132 -0.43 15.86 -14.01
CA GLY A 132 0.63 14.92 -13.62
C GLY A 132 0.62 13.63 -14.43
N LEU A 133 -0.54 13.23 -14.96
CA LEU A 133 -0.67 12.07 -15.85
C LEU A 133 -0.23 12.42 -17.27
N ASP A 134 -0.48 13.65 -17.74
CA ASP A 134 0.03 14.17 -19.01
C ASP A 134 1.57 14.29 -19.01
N ALA A 135 2.19 14.56 -17.85
CA ALA A 135 3.64 14.50 -17.68
C ALA A 135 4.19 13.06 -17.78
N TRP A 136 3.35 12.05 -17.58
CA TRP A 136 3.68 10.62 -17.64
C TRP A 136 3.14 9.97 -18.93
N ASP A 137 2.82 10.77 -19.95
CA ASP A 137 2.49 10.27 -21.28
C ASP A 137 3.72 9.55 -21.87
N SER A 138 3.65 8.23 -21.79
CA SER A 138 4.68 7.33 -22.28
C SER A 138 4.84 7.46 -23.80
N GLU A 139 3.79 7.78 -24.55
CA GLU A 139 3.88 7.96 -26.01
C GLU A 139 4.66 9.22 -26.37
N ARG A 140 4.37 10.34 -25.69
CA ARG A 140 5.11 11.60 -25.86
C ARG A 140 6.55 11.49 -25.40
N LEU A 141 6.82 10.82 -24.29
CA LEU A 141 8.18 10.57 -23.81
C LEU A 141 8.98 9.74 -24.81
N MET A 142 8.35 8.69 -25.37
CA MET A 142 8.97 7.84 -26.39
C MET A 142 9.23 8.58 -27.69
N ALA A 143 8.33 9.48 -28.11
CA ALA A 143 8.54 10.34 -29.27
C ALA A 143 9.73 11.30 -29.06
N ARG A 144 9.82 11.95 -27.89
CA ARG A 144 10.96 12.81 -27.50
C ARG A 144 12.27 12.02 -27.51
N ALA A 145 12.27 10.83 -26.91
CA ALA A 145 13.43 9.95 -26.89
C ALA A 145 13.88 9.56 -28.31
N ALA A 146 12.94 9.18 -29.17
CA ALA A 146 13.22 8.82 -30.56
C ALA A 146 13.88 9.96 -31.34
N GLU A 147 13.34 11.17 -31.23
CA GLU A 147 13.88 12.35 -31.90
C GLU A 147 15.28 12.72 -31.39
N ALA A 148 15.46 12.74 -30.07
CA ALA A 148 16.74 13.06 -29.44
C ALA A 148 17.82 12.04 -29.81
N LEU A 149 17.50 10.75 -29.75
CA LEU A 149 18.41 9.68 -30.15
C LEU A 149 18.77 9.78 -31.63
N MET A 150 17.80 10.04 -32.51
CA MET A 150 18.07 10.24 -33.94
C MET A 150 19.00 11.43 -34.16
N ARG A 151 18.77 12.56 -33.48
CA ARG A 151 19.62 13.76 -33.56
C ARG A 151 21.06 13.46 -33.14
N LEU A 152 21.25 12.86 -31.96
CA LEU A 152 22.58 12.55 -31.41
C LEU A 152 23.32 11.53 -32.28
N ARG A 153 22.64 10.46 -32.71
CA ARG A 153 23.22 9.40 -33.55
C ARG A 153 23.56 9.89 -34.96
N LEU A 154 22.83 10.86 -35.51
CA LEU A 154 23.15 11.46 -36.80
C LEU A 154 24.34 12.43 -36.70
N ALA A 155 24.42 13.21 -35.61
CA ALA A 155 25.55 14.09 -35.34
C ALA A 155 26.87 13.32 -35.17
N ASP A 156 26.83 12.13 -34.54
CA ASP A 156 27.98 11.22 -34.38
C ASP A 156 28.50 10.65 -35.71
N LEU A 157 27.64 10.56 -36.73
CA LEU A 157 28.02 9.94 -38.02
C LEU A 157 28.64 10.92 -39.01
N SER A 158 28.06 12.11 -39.17
CA SER A 158 28.53 13.11 -40.14
C SER A 158 27.76 14.44 -40.02
N ASP A 159 28.41 15.54 -40.41
CA ASP A 159 27.75 16.86 -40.53
C ASP A 159 26.60 16.91 -41.55
N ARG A 160 26.62 16.03 -42.56
CA ARG A 160 25.57 15.93 -43.60
C ARG A 160 25.20 14.47 -43.89
N PRO A 161 24.29 13.88 -43.09
CA PRO A 161 23.93 12.48 -43.25
C PRO A 161 23.11 12.25 -44.52
N THR A 162 23.46 11.21 -45.26
CA THR A 162 22.72 10.75 -46.44
C THR A 162 21.34 10.19 -46.06
N SER A 163 20.44 10.06 -47.04
CA SER A 163 19.12 9.45 -46.83
C SER A 163 19.22 8.01 -46.32
N THR A 164 20.22 7.25 -46.77
CA THR A 164 20.47 5.87 -46.33
C THR A 164 20.97 5.81 -44.89
N GLN A 165 21.85 6.72 -44.48
CA GLN A 165 22.30 6.83 -43.09
C GLN A 165 21.14 7.19 -42.16
N ARG A 166 20.27 8.12 -42.57
CA ARG A 166 19.07 8.49 -41.81
C ARG A 166 18.10 7.31 -41.64
N ALA A 167 17.84 6.57 -42.72
CA ALA A 167 16.99 5.39 -42.66
C ALA A 167 17.57 4.31 -41.72
N ARG A 168 18.88 4.09 -41.77
CA ARG A 168 19.57 3.15 -40.88
C ARG A 168 19.46 3.56 -39.41
N VAL A 169 19.77 4.83 -39.09
CA VAL A 169 19.69 5.35 -37.71
C VAL A 169 18.26 5.27 -37.19
N ARG A 170 17.26 5.66 -38.00
CA ARG A 170 15.84 5.57 -37.62
C ARG A 170 15.45 4.15 -37.23
N ARG A 171 15.85 3.16 -38.02
CA ARG A 171 15.61 1.74 -37.73
C ARG A 171 16.33 1.29 -36.46
N ASP A 172 17.60 1.66 -36.31
CA ASP A 172 18.42 1.27 -35.16
C ASP A 172 17.87 1.88 -33.84
N VAL A 173 17.39 3.13 -33.87
CA VAL A 173 16.71 3.79 -32.75
C VAL A 173 15.37 3.12 -32.42
N ALA A 174 14.56 2.78 -33.42
CA ALA A 174 13.29 2.08 -33.21
C ALA A 174 13.51 0.73 -32.52
N LEU A 175 14.51 -0.06 -32.95
CA LEU A 175 14.85 -1.33 -32.30
C LEU A 175 15.32 -1.14 -30.85
N PHE A 176 16.12 -0.10 -30.60
CA PHE A 176 16.59 0.23 -29.25
C PHE A 176 15.43 0.58 -28.31
N LEU A 177 14.48 1.40 -28.76
CA LEU A 177 13.33 1.82 -27.98
C LEU A 177 12.40 0.64 -27.64
N ARG A 178 12.13 -0.24 -28.61
CA ARG A 178 11.34 -1.47 -28.38
C ARG A 178 12.05 -2.42 -27.39
N TYR A 179 13.37 -2.55 -27.48
CA TYR A 179 14.13 -3.32 -26.52
C TYR A 179 14.08 -2.70 -25.10
N ARG A 180 14.25 -1.38 -25.00
CA ARG A 180 14.46 -0.69 -23.72
C ARG A 180 13.16 -0.41 -22.95
N PHE A 181 12.10 -0.04 -23.65
CA PHE A 181 10.84 0.43 -23.03
C PHE A 181 9.68 -0.54 -23.21
N GLU A 182 9.62 -1.28 -24.32
CA GLU A 182 8.57 -2.29 -24.55
C GLU A 182 8.97 -3.69 -24.03
N GLY A 183 10.22 -3.87 -23.58
CA GLY A 183 10.72 -5.14 -23.04
C GLY A 183 10.84 -6.26 -24.08
N VAL A 184 10.85 -5.94 -25.38
CA VAL A 184 10.94 -6.93 -26.46
C VAL A 184 12.31 -7.60 -26.44
N THR A 185 12.34 -8.92 -26.51
CA THR A 185 13.60 -9.67 -26.47
C THR A 185 14.45 -9.49 -27.73
N LEU A 186 15.76 -9.65 -27.61
CA LEU A 186 16.69 -9.55 -28.75
C LEU A 186 16.38 -10.59 -29.85
N GLU A 187 15.86 -11.76 -29.47
CA GLU A 187 15.51 -12.83 -30.40
C GLU A 187 14.27 -12.48 -31.22
N MET A 188 13.24 -11.94 -30.57
CA MET A 188 12.04 -11.44 -31.24
C MET A 188 12.36 -10.28 -32.20
N LEU A 189 13.17 -9.31 -31.75
CA LEU A 189 13.60 -8.20 -32.60
C LEU A 189 14.39 -8.69 -33.81
N ALA A 190 15.25 -9.70 -33.65
CA ALA A 190 15.99 -10.27 -34.78
C ALA A 190 15.04 -10.89 -35.81
N SER A 191 14.05 -11.68 -35.36
CA SER A 191 13.06 -12.29 -36.25
C SER A 191 12.17 -11.28 -36.97
N GLU A 192 11.71 -10.22 -36.29
CA GLU A 192 10.78 -9.24 -36.85
C GLU A 192 11.45 -8.23 -37.77
N SER A 193 12.71 -7.88 -37.53
CA SER A 193 13.43 -6.85 -38.28
C SER A 193 14.18 -7.36 -39.51
N GLY A 194 14.12 -8.67 -39.78
CA GLY A 194 14.88 -9.32 -40.84
C GLY A 194 16.40 -9.30 -40.59
N LEU A 195 16.83 -9.06 -39.35
CA LEU A 195 18.24 -9.12 -38.95
C LEU A 195 18.62 -10.58 -38.69
N THR A 196 19.71 -11.02 -39.33
CA THR A 196 20.07 -12.45 -39.40
C THR A 196 20.49 -13.06 -38.07
N THR A 197 20.77 -12.27 -37.02
CA THR A 197 21.21 -12.79 -35.72
C THR A 197 20.81 -11.90 -34.54
N ARG A 198 20.61 -12.55 -33.37
CA ARG A 198 20.47 -11.90 -32.05
C ARG A 198 21.63 -10.94 -31.74
N GLU A 199 22.84 -11.33 -32.13
CA GLU A 199 24.05 -10.53 -31.89
C GLU A 199 24.04 -9.23 -32.70
N ALA A 200 23.51 -9.22 -33.93
CA ALA A 200 23.36 -7.99 -34.70
C ALA A 200 22.46 -6.97 -33.98
N VAL A 201 21.36 -7.42 -33.36
CA VAL A 201 20.48 -6.56 -32.55
C VAL A 201 21.21 -6.06 -31.30
N ARG A 202 21.96 -6.92 -30.62
CA ARG A 202 22.76 -6.54 -29.44
C ARG A 202 23.77 -5.44 -29.78
N GLN A 203 24.46 -5.55 -30.90
CA GLN A 203 25.42 -4.55 -31.36
C GLN A 203 24.76 -3.21 -31.68
N ILE A 204 23.52 -3.22 -32.19
CA ILE A 204 22.72 -2.01 -32.38
C ILE A 204 22.38 -1.38 -31.02
N VAL A 205 21.93 -2.19 -30.05
CA VAL A 205 21.59 -1.71 -28.71
C VAL A 205 22.79 -1.05 -28.03
N LEU A 206 23.93 -1.74 -28.02
CA LEU A 206 25.18 -1.23 -27.43
C LEU A 206 25.65 0.07 -28.08
N ARG A 207 25.46 0.24 -29.39
CA ARG A 207 25.86 1.45 -30.12
C ARG A 207 24.94 2.64 -29.83
N THR A 208 23.65 2.38 -29.56
CA THR A 208 22.65 3.42 -29.30
C THR A 208 22.62 3.82 -27.82
N GLN A 209 23.07 2.95 -26.91
CA GLN A 209 23.07 3.19 -25.46
C GLN A 209 23.75 4.50 -25.02
N PRO A 210 24.94 4.90 -25.52
CA PRO A 210 25.58 6.15 -25.05
C PRO A 210 24.77 7.41 -25.40
N ALA A 211 24.10 7.40 -26.55
CA ALA A 211 23.21 8.50 -26.94
C ALA A 211 21.97 8.57 -26.05
N PHE A 212 21.48 7.40 -25.58
CA PHE A 212 20.39 7.33 -24.62
C PHE A 212 20.82 7.84 -23.25
N ASP A 213 21.99 7.43 -22.76
CA ASP A 213 22.48 7.88 -21.46
C ASP A 213 22.69 9.40 -21.43
N ALA A 214 23.19 9.99 -22.52
CA ALA A 214 23.33 11.43 -22.66
C ALA A 214 21.98 12.17 -22.64
N TRP A 215 20.99 11.66 -23.38
CA TRP A 215 19.64 12.21 -23.38
C TRP A 215 18.93 12.05 -22.03
N ALA A 216 19.08 10.89 -21.38
CA ALA A 216 18.49 10.65 -20.07
C ALA A 216 19.07 11.60 -19.00
N ALA A 217 20.38 11.88 -19.06
CA ALA A 217 21.01 12.85 -18.18
C ALA A 217 20.47 14.28 -18.40
N GLU A 218 20.23 14.69 -19.66
CA GLU A 218 19.62 15.98 -20.01
C GLU A 218 18.19 16.09 -19.43
N VAL A 219 17.37 15.05 -19.60
CA VAL A 219 15.99 15.04 -19.08
C VAL A 219 15.95 15.05 -17.55
N CYS A 220 16.85 14.33 -16.87
CA CYS A 220 16.94 14.40 -15.41
C CYS A 220 17.33 15.81 -14.93
N ALA A 221 18.26 16.47 -15.61
CA ALA A 221 18.65 17.85 -15.27
C ALA A 221 17.51 18.86 -15.50
N GLU A 222 16.67 18.68 -16.52
CA GLU A 222 15.46 19.50 -16.74
C GLU A 222 14.45 19.38 -15.60
N SER A 223 14.40 18.25 -14.90
CA SER A 223 13.42 18.00 -13.83
C SER A 223 13.82 18.57 -12.46
N GLU A 224 15.08 18.96 -12.28
CA GLU A 224 15.63 19.48 -11.01
C GLU A 224 15.66 21.02 -10.93
N GLY A 225 15.36 21.73 -12.03
CA GLY A 225 15.35 23.20 -12.12
C GLY A 225 13.96 23.79 -12.24
#